data_AF-A0A7C2WBF0-F1
#
_entry.id   AF-A0A7C2WBF0-F1
#
_cell.length_a   1.000
_cell.length_b   1.000
_cell.length_c   1.000
_cell.angle_alpha   90.00
_cell.angle_beta   90.00
_cell.angle_gamma   90.00
#
_symmetry.space_group_name_H-M   'P 1'
#
loop_
_entity.id
_entity.type
_entity.pdbx_description
1 polymer ?
#
loop_
_entity_poly.entity_id
_entity_poly.type
_entity_poly.pdbx_seq_one_letter_code
_entity_poly.pdbx_strand_id
1 'polypeptide(L)'
;MSKLQKAIDRLRRPEGRPVGFVAAVRERPKAMLLGVLVREPDQLKPTVEAGADLVIVHAPEPGAFDAAVAAYRDEKVPIGIWLPHVDEATANGLASAGWDFVVSTLEGTRAGAIDPERLGHVAVFLDADQVPDAVLRALGPLEVDAVLVKRAAGDFTLRQEAELIRVTTLSGAPLLVIVGHEPTASEIRALRDCGSAAVVLPEGATAEQIAAGQALLRSVGPRKRSRREGAEIALVPSLASLHIHEEDEEEEEEF
;
A
#
# COMPACT_ATOMS: atom_id res chain seq x y z
N MET A 1 -8.09 -11.10 -5.92
CA MET A 1 -7.33 -10.44 -4.83
C MET A 1 -5.94 -11.03 -4.74
N SER A 2 -4.96 -10.26 -5.24
CA SER A 2 -3.54 -10.60 -5.27
C SER A 2 -2.93 -10.75 -3.87
N LYS A 3 -1.74 -11.35 -3.76
CA LYS A 3 -1.01 -11.41 -2.48
C LYS A 3 -0.59 -10.03 -1.98
N LEU A 4 -0.32 -9.09 -2.89
CA LEU A 4 0.04 -7.71 -2.56
C LEU A 4 -1.12 -7.00 -1.85
N GLN A 5 -2.32 -7.05 -2.43
CA GLN A 5 -3.53 -6.48 -1.81
C GLN A 5 -3.77 -7.08 -0.41
N LYS A 6 -3.63 -8.39 -0.26
CA LYS A 6 -3.75 -9.08 1.04
C LYS A 6 -2.71 -8.62 2.06
N ALA A 7 -1.47 -8.36 1.63
CA ALA A 7 -0.41 -7.84 2.51
C ALA A 7 -0.72 -6.41 2.97
N ILE A 8 -1.19 -5.54 2.07
CA ILE A 8 -1.59 -4.17 2.37
C ILE A 8 -2.83 -4.15 3.28
N ASP A 9 -3.82 -4.99 3.03
CA ASP A 9 -5.02 -5.10 3.86
C ASP A 9 -4.71 -5.60 5.28
N ARG A 10 -3.77 -6.55 5.41
CA ARG A 10 -3.29 -7.01 6.71
C ARG A 10 -2.60 -5.90 7.49
N LEU A 11 -1.85 -5.03 6.81
CA LEU A 11 -1.26 -3.84 7.42
C LEU A 11 -2.34 -2.85 7.90
N ARG A 12 -3.40 -2.65 7.09
CA ARG A 12 -4.49 -1.70 7.39
C ARG A 12 -5.47 -2.18 8.46
N ARG A 13 -5.67 -3.50 8.59
CA ARG A 13 -6.53 -4.10 9.61
C ARG A 13 -5.68 -4.51 10.81
N PRO A 14 -5.60 -3.69 11.89
CA PRO A 14 -4.95 -4.14 13.11
C PRO A 14 -5.67 -5.40 13.61
N GLU A 15 -4.92 -6.49 13.80
CA GLU A 15 -5.49 -7.73 14.33
C GLU A 15 -6.29 -7.43 15.60
N GLY A 16 -7.53 -7.96 15.63
CA GLY A 16 -8.51 -7.68 16.66
C GLY A 16 -7.94 -7.96 18.05
N ARG A 17 -8.40 -7.18 19.03
CA ARG A 17 -8.02 -7.35 20.45
C ARG A 17 -8.26 -8.81 20.85
N PRO A 18 -7.26 -9.56 21.34
CA PRO A 18 -7.53 -10.84 21.95
C PRO A 18 -8.48 -10.60 23.13
N VAL A 19 -9.64 -11.25 23.11
CA VAL A 19 -10.63 -11.16 24.17
C VAL A 19 -10.09 -11.98 25.34
N GLY A 20 -9.48 -11.30 26.32
CA GLY A 20 -8.90 -11.94 27.51
C GLY A 20 -8.15 -10.96 28.42
N PHE A 21 -7.94 -11.35 29.67
CA PHE A 21 -7.23 -10.56 30.70
C PHE A 21 -5.70 -10.82 30.73
N VAL A 22 -5.16 -11.53 29.74
CA VAL A 22 -3.74 -11.85 29.67
C VAL A 22 -3.00 -10.72 28.95
N ALA A 23 -1.94 -10.20 29.58
CA ALA A 23 -1.06 -9.22 28.96
C ALA A 23 -0.31 -9.88 27.79
N ALA A 24 -0.77 -9.64 26.56
CA ALA A 24 -0.02 -10.00 25.36
C ALA A 24 1.04 -8.92 25.09
N VAL A 25 2.30 -9.34 24.91
CA VAL A 25 3.36 -8.47 24.37
C VAL A 25 2.95 -8.09 22.96
N ARG A 26 2.48 -6.86 22.80
CA ARG A 26 2.00 -6.35 21.51
C ARG A 26 3.22 -5.94 20.68
N GLU A 27 3.56 -6.72 19.67
CA GLU A 27 4.45 -6.21 18.62
C GLU A 27 3.80 -4.95 18.04
N ARG A 28 4.56 -3.84 17.97
CA ARG A 28 4.04 -2.60 17.39
C ARG A 28 3.72 -2.88 15.93
N PRO A 29 2.46 -2.70 15.49
CA PRO A 29 2.14 -2.93 14.08
C PRO A 29 2.97 -1.96 13.24
N LYS A 30 3.64 -2.51 12.22
CA LYS A 30 4.41 -1.71 11.27
C LYS A 30 3.47 -0.69 10.61
N ALA A 31 3.99 0.49 10.28
CA ALA A 31 3.21 1.55 9.66
C ALA A 31 3.04 1.37 8.15
N MET A 32 4.04 0.76 7.52
CA MET A 32 4.20 0.56 6.08
C MET A 32 4.97 -0.75 5.86
N LEU A 33 4.85 -1.33 4.67
CA LEU A 33 5.65 -2.47 4.22
C LEU A 33 7.02 -1.99 3.73
N LEU A 34 8.07 -2.79 3.91
CA LEU A 34 9.37 -2.57 3.28
C LEU A 34 9.47 -3.37 1.97
N GLY A 35 9.53 -2.66 0.85
CA GLY A 35 9.83 -3.21 -0.47
C GLY A 35 11.31 -3.08 -0.82
N VAL A 36 11.82 -3.96 -1.68
CA VAL A 36 13.19 -3.86 -2.22
C VAL A 36 13.17 -4.11 -3.73
N LEU A 37 13.89 -3.29 -4.48
CA LEU A 37 14.15 -3.51 -5.91
C LEU A 37 15.36 -4.42 -6.10
N VAL A 38 15.18 -5.48 -6.88
CA VAL A 38 16.21 -6.50 -7.14
C VAL A 38 16.44 -6.63 -8.64
N ARG A 39 17.69 -6.75 -9.07
CA ARG A 39 18.05 -6.90 -10.48
C ARG A 39 18.60 -8.27 -10.85
N GLU A 40 19.16 -8.99 -9.87
CA GLU A 40 19.79 -10.29 -10.08
C GLU A 40 19.04 -11.39 -9.30
N PRO A 41 18.92 -12.61 -9.86
CA PRO A 41 18.21 -13.70 -9.20
C PRO A 41 18.84 -14.10 -7.86
N ASP A 42 20.17 -14.02 -7.76
CA ASP A 42 20.92 -14.37 -6.55
C ASP A 42 20.63 -13.45 -5.36
N GLN A 43 20.09 -12.25 -5.62
CA GLN A 43 19.75 -11.26 -4.60
C GLN A 43 18.36 -11.49 -4.01
N LEU A 44 17.49 -12.30 -4.64
CA LEU A 44 16.11 -12.51 -4.17
C LEU A 44 16.09 -13.16 -2.77
N LYS A 45 16.82 -14.26 -2.62
CA LYS A 45 16.93 -15.01 -1.36
C LYS A 45 17.46 -14.17 -0.19
N PRO A 46 18.64 -13.54 -0.28
CA PRO A 46 19.16 -12.74 0.84
C PRO A 46 18.28 -11.54 1.16
N THR A 47 17.55 -10.99 0.17
CA THR A 47 16.62 -9.87 0.38
C THR A 47 15.40 -10.29 1.22
N VAL A 48 14.82 -11.46 0.91
CA VAL A 48 13.70 -12.02 1.68
C VAL A 48 14.16 -12.40 3.10
N GLU A 49 15.32 -13.06 3.23
CA GLU A 49 15.89 -13.45 4.52
C GLU A 49 16.29 -12.24 5.39
N ALA A 50 16.71 -11.13 4.77
CA ALA A 50 16.96 -9.86 5.46
C ALA A 50 15.69 -9.17 5.98
N GLY A 51 14.51 -9.66 5.58
CA GLY A 51 13.22 -9.16 6.03
C GLY A 51 12.56 -8.18 5.05
N ALA A 52 12.69 -8.35 3.75
CA ALA A 52 11.77 -7.63 2.85
C ALA A 52 10.32 -8.09 3.07
N ASP A 53 9.38 -7.14 3.19
CA ASP A 53 7.94 -7.45 3.24
C ASP A 53 7.35 -7.59 1.82
N LEU A 54 8.06 -7.12 0.80
CA LEU A 54 7.71 -7.09 -0.62
C LEU A 54 9.00 -7.09 -1.46
N VAL A 55 9.03 -7.80 -2.60
CA VAL A 55 10.15 -7.69 -3.55
C VAL A 55 9.64 -7.34 -4.94
N ILE A 56 10.32 -6.40 -5.60
CA ILE A 56 10.07 -6.02 -6.99
C ILE A 56 11.33 -6.33 -7.80
N VAL A 57 11.22 -7.24 -8.76
CA VAL A 57 12.30 -7.60 -9.67
C VAL A 57 12.27 -6.66 -10.86
N HIS A 58 13.36 -5.94 -11.10
CA HIS A 58 13.53 -5.09 -12.28
C HIS A 58 14.49 -5.77 -13.26
N ALA A 59 13.95 -6.63 -14.11
CA ALA A 59 14.71 -7.39 -15.09
C ALA A 59 14.03 -7.35 -16.47
N PRO A 60 14.81 -7.25 -17.56
CA PRO A 60 14.26 -7.26 -18.92
C PRO A 60 13.68 -8.62 -19.31
N GLU A 61 14.16 -9.70 -18.69
CA GLU A 61 13.76 -11.08 -18.99
C GLU A 61 13.22 -11.77 -17.72
N PRO A 62 11.91 -12.10 -17.68
CA PRO A 62 11.31 -12.77 -16.53
C PRO A 62 11.90 -14.17 -16.26
N GLY A 63 12.26 -14.89 -17.33
CA GLY A 63 12.66 -16.30 -17.26
C GLY A 63 13.90 -16.57 -16.41
N ALA A 64 14.78 -15.59 -16.23
CA ALA A 64 15.95 -15.72 -15.36
C ALA A 64 15.60 -15.88 -13.88
N PHE A 65 14.38 -15.47 -13.48
CA PHE A 65 13.92 -15.47 -12.10
C PHE A 65 12.93 -16.60 -11.79
N ASP A 66 12.42 -17.32 -12.79
CA ASP A 66 11.37 -18.32 -12.60
C ASP A 66 11.76 -19.41 -11.58
N ALA A 67 13.00 -19.89 -11.64
CA ALA A 67 13.50 -20.87 -10.68
C ALA A 67 13.58 -20.31 -9.24
N ALA A 68 13.96 -19.03 -9.11
CA ALA A 68 14.03 -18.36 -7.82
C ALA A 68 12.62 -18.10 -7.27
N VAL A 69 11.71 -17.56 -8.09
CA VAL A 69 10.31 -17.29 -7.70
C VAL A 69 9.58 -18.59 -7.34
N ALA A 70 9.80 -19.68 -8.08
CA ALA A 70 9.21 -20.98 -7.77
C ALA A 70 9.59 -21.48 -6.36
N ALA A 71 10.82 -21.20 -5.90
CA ALA A 71 11.26 -21.55 -4.55
C ALA A 71 10.55 -20.76 -3.45
N TYR A 72 10.04 -19.57 -3.77
CA TYR A 72 9.36 -18.65 -2.83
C TYR A 72 7.84 -18.61 -2.99
N ARG A 73 7.27 -19.44 -3.87
CA ARG A 73 5.83 -19.45 -4.19
C ARG A 73 4.94 -19.61 -2.95
N ASP A 74 5.38 -20.41 -1.99
CA ASP A 74 4.65 -20.73 -0.75
C ASP A 74 4.91 -19.72 0.39
N GLU A 75 5.86 -18.81 0.22
CA GLU A 75 6.12 -17.79 1.21
C GLU A 75 5.06 -16.68 1.18
N LYS A 76 4.92 -16.01 2.33
CA LYS A 76 3.94 -14.93 2.51
C LYS A 76 4.39 -13.61 1.89
N VAL A 77 5.62 -13.53 1.38
CA VAL A 77 6.21 -12.32 0.80
C VAL A 77 5.75 -12.21 -0.65
N PRO A 78 4.97 -11.18 -1.03
CA PRO A 78 4.61 -10.94 -2.43
C PRO A 78 5.85 -10.60 -3.26
N ILE A 79 6.00 -11.28 -4.39
CA ILE A 79 7.08 -11.04 -5.36
C ILE A 79 6.46 -10.61 -6.68
N GLY A 80 6.90 -9.47 -7.20
CA GLY A 80 6.45 -8.95 -8.48
C GLY A 80 7.59 -8.59 -9.41
N ILE A 81 7.25 -8.37 -10.67
CA ILE A 81 8.19 -8.03 -11.73
C ILE A 81 7.85 -6.68 -12.35
N TRP A 82 8.87 -5.87 -12.63
CA TRP A 82 8.75 -4.63 -13.38
C TRP A 82 9.05 -4.89 -14.86
N LEU A 83 8.02 -4.75 -15.69
CA LEU A 83 8.12 -4.83 -17.14
C LEU A 83 7.56 -3.56 -17.80
N PRO A 84 8.22 -3.04 -18.86
CA PRO A 84 7.73 -1.87 -19.58
C PRO A 84 6.44 -2.16 -20.35
N HIS A 85 6.26 -3.40 -20.81
CA HIS A 85 5.12 -3.85 -21.60
C HIS A 85 4.57 -5.17 -21.07
N VAL A 86 3.25 -5.28 -21.00
CA VAL A 86 2.56 -6.48 -20.54
C VAL A 86 1.39 -6.79 -21.46
N ASP A 87 1.40 -7.98 -22.05
CA ASP A 87 0.29 -8.52 -22.82
C ASP A 87 -0.30 -9.78 -22.17
N GLU A 88 -1.40 -10.27 -22.74
CA GLU A 88 -2.12 -11.44 -22.22
C GLU A 88 -1.24 -12.69 -22.16
N ALA A 89 -0.38 -12.90 -23.15
CA ALA A 89 0.53 -14.03 -23.19
C ALA A 89 1.58 -13.93 -22.05
N THR A 90 2.16 -12.74 -21.88
CA THR A 90 3.14 -12.45 -20.82
C THR A 90 2.50 -12.59 -19.45
N ALA A 91 1.33 -11.99 -19.22
CA ALA A 91 0.62 -12.06 -17.95
C ALA A 91 0.27 -13.50 -17.56
N ASN A 92 -0.21 -14.32 -18.51
CA ASN A 92 -0.49 -15.73 -18.27
C ASN A 92 0.77 -16.54 -17.98
N GLY A 93 1.89 -16.23 -18.65
CA GLY A 93 3.20 -16.82 -18.38
C GLY A 93 3.68 -16.49 -16.96
N LEU A 94 3.58 -15.23 -16.56
CA LEU A 94 3.94 -14.77 -15.21
C LEU A 94 3.09 -15.42 -14.12
N ALA A 95 1.76 -15.45 -14.30
CA ALA A 95 0.87 -16.10 -13.34
C ALA A 95 1.19 -17.60 -13.20
N SER A 96 1.53 -18.27 -14.31
CA SER A 96 1.89 -19.69 -14.33
C SER A 96 3.25 -19.99 -13.70
N ALA A 97 4.22 -19.07 -13.85
CA ALA A 97 5.51 -19.10 -13.17
C ALA A 97 5.40 -18.77 -11.66
N GLY A 98 4.28 -18.18 -11.22
CA GLY A 98 3.97 -17.94 -9.80
C GLY A 98 4.33 -16.54 -9.32
N TRP A 99 4.44 -15.59 -10.24
CA TRP A 99 4.56 -14.17 -9.91
C TRP A 99 3.23 -13.65 -9.32
N ASP A 100 3.32 -12.81 -8.30
CA ASP A 100 2.12 -12.34 -7.57
C ASP A 100 1.53 -11.06 -8.17
N PHE A 101 2.38 -10.17 -8.70
CA PHE A 101 1.96 -8.92 -9.34
C PHE A 101 2.96 -8.44 -10.39
N VAL A 102 2.51 -7.55 -11.27
CA VAL A 102 3.32 -6.90 -12.29
C VAL A 102 3.29 -5.38 -12.12
N VAL A 103 4.46 -4.78 -12.27
CA VAL A 103 4.72 -3.34 -12.18
C VAL A 103 4.93 -2.83 -13.61
N SER A 104 4.04 -1.98 -14.11
CA SER A 104 4.09 -1.53 -15.50
C SER A 104 3.43 -0.16 -15.70
N THR A 105 3.69 0.46 -16.85
CA THR A 105 3.00 1.69 -17.28
C THR A 105 1.60 1.36 -17.79
N LEU A 106 0.68 2.33 -17.77
CA LEU A 106 -0.67 2.12 -18.30
C LEU A 106 -0.65 1.98 -19.83
N GLU A 107 0.23 2.72 -20.49
CA GLU A 107 0.41 2.72 -21.94
C GLU A 107 1.02 1.41 -22.44
N GLY A 108 1.89 0.80 -21.64
CA GLY A 108 2.56 -0.45 -21.98
C GLY A 108 1.71 -1.70 -21.74
N THR A 109 0.59 -1.59 -21.04
CA THR A 109 -0.20 -2.74 -20.58
C THR A 109 -1.51 -2.87 -21.36
N ARG A 110 -1.73 -4.05 -21.95
CA ARG A 110 -2.99 -4.34 -22.66
C ARG A 110 -4.12 -4.56 -21.64
N ALA A 111 -5.29 -4.01 -21.92
CA ALA A 111 -6.45 -4.10 -21.04
C ALA A 111 -6.84 -5.55 -20.68
N GLY A 112 -6.70 -6.50 -21.62
CA GLY A 112 -6.98 -7.92 -21.37
C GLY A 112 -5.92 -8.66 -20.55
N ALA A 113 -4.73 -8.06 -20.35
CA ALA A 113 -3.63 -8.70 -19.64
C ALA A 113 -3.76 -8.63 -18.11
N ILE A 114 -4.56 -7.69 -17.60
CA ILE A 114 -4.78 -7.51 -16.16
C ILE A 114 -5.95 -8.39 -15.74
N ASP A 115 -5.64 -9.38 -14.90
CA ASP A 115 -6.64 -10.20 -14.21
C ASP A 115 -6.37 -10.10 -12.70
N PRO A 116 -7.13 -9.28 -11.94
CA PRO A 116 -6.90 -9.02 -10.52
C PRO A 116 -7.11 -10.26 -9.63
N GLU A 117 -7.66 -11.35 -10.16
CA GLU A 117 -7.74 -12.63 -9.45
C GLU A 117 -6.46 -13.44 -9.58
N ARG A 118 -5.74 -13.32 -10.69
CA ARG A 118 -4.58 -14.16 -11.02
C ARG A 118 -3.24 -13.45 -10.89
N LEU A 119 -3.16 -12.18 -11.31
CA LEU A 119 -1.94 -11.39 -11.30
C LEU A 119 -2.28 -9.94 -10.94
N GLY A 120 -1.74 -9.47 -9.82
CA GLY A 120 -1.92 -8.08 -9.39
C GLY A 120 -1.32 -7.08 -10.38
N HIS A 121 -1.89 -5.89 -10.48
CA HIS A 121 -1.34 -4.81 -11.30
C HIS A 121 -0.94 -3.60 -10.47
N VAL A 122 0.30 -3.15 -10.64
CA VAL A 122 0.83 -1.93 -10.02
C VAL A 122 1.18 -0.94 -11.12
N ALA A 123 0.47 0.19 -11.15
CA ALA A 123 0.72 1.24 -12.12
C ALA A 123 1.96 2.06 -11.72
N VAL A 124 2.88 2.26 -12.65
CA VAL A 124 4.11 3.05 -12.43
C VAL A 124 3.95 4.47 -12.96
N PHE A 125 4.26 5.45 -12.11
CA PHE A 125 4.46 6.83 -12.53
C PHE A 125 5.85 7.31 -12.07
N LEU A 126 6.79 7.39 -13.01
CA LEU A 126 8.15 7.87 -12.72
C LEU A 126 8.17 9.38 -12.45
N ASP A 127 7.31 10.12 -13.15
CA ASP A 127 7.14 11.58 -13.03
C ASP A 127 5.70 11.89 -12.59
N ALA A 128 5.43 11.76 -11.29
CA ALA A 128 4.08 11.88 -10.73
C ALA A 128 3.43 13.26 -10.96
N ASP A 129 4.24 14.32 -11.11
CA ASP A 129 3.82 15.69 -11.39
C ASP A 129 3.26 15.86 -12.81
N GLN A 130 3.65 14.99 -13.75
CA GLN A 130 3.20 15.03 -15.14
C GLN A 130 1.91 14.23 -15.38
N VAL A 131 1.48 13.42 -14.41
CA VAL A 131 0.29 12.59 -14.56
C VAL A 131 -0.96 13.45 -14.40
N PRO A 132 -1.87 13.53 -15.39
CA PRO A 132 -3.09 14.32 -15.26
C PRO A 132 -4.05 13.75 -14.22
N ASP A 133 -4.80 14.63 -13.55
CA ASP A 133 -5.83 14.24 -12.57
C ASP A 133 -6.86 13.24 -13.13
N ALA A 134 -7.21 13.38 -14.41
CA ALA A 134 -8.17 12.50 -15.07
C ALA A 134 -7.66 11.05 -15.13
N VAL A 135 -6.36 10.86 -15.34
CA VAL A 135 -5.72 9.52 -15.34
C VAL A 135 -5.76 8.93 -13.95
N LEU A 136 -5.41 9.72 -12.92
CA LEU A 136 -5.47 9.25 -11.54
C LEU A 136 -6.88 8.80 -11.15
N ARG A 137 -7.91 9.59 -11.44
CA ARG A 137 -9.30 9.22 -11.13
C ARG A 137 -9.79 7.98 -11.90
N ALA A 138 -9.22 7.71 -13.07
CA ALA A 138 -9.54 6.52 -13.86
C ALA A 138 -8.92 5.23 -13.29
N LEU A 139 -7.95 5.32 -12.37
CA LEU A 139 -7.33 4.13 -11.76
C LEU A 139 -8.27 3.37 -10.84
N GLY A 140 -9.19 4.06 -10.14
CA GLY A 140 -10.14 3.41 -9.24
C GLY A 140 -10.98 2.34 -9.93
N PRO A 141 -11.66 2.64 -11.06
CA PRO A 141 -12.38 1.65 -11.86
C PRO A 141 -11.50 0.59 -12.54
N LEU A 142 -10.20 0.83 -12.72
CA LEU A 142 -9.26 -0.13 -13.33
C LEU A 142 -8.77 -1.18 -12.32
N GLU A 143 -9.20 -1.11 -11.06
CA GLU A 143 -8.87 -2.06 -9.99
C GLU A 143 -7.37 -2.30 -9.81
N VAL A 144 -6.55 -1.27 -10.01
CA VAL A 144 -5.11 -1.36 -9.76
C VAL A 144 -4.82 -1.63 -8.28
N ASP A 145 -3.90 -2.54 -8.00
CA ASP A 145 -3.56 -2.96 -6.63
C ASP A 145 -2.83 -1.87 -5.86
N ALA A 146 -1.98 -1.12 -6.57
CA ALA A 146 -1.18 -0.05 -6.01
C ALA A 146 -0.63 0.86 -7.12
N VAL A 147 -0.11 2.01 -6.72
CA VAL A 147 0.61 2.94 -7.57
C VAL A 147 2.04 3.07 -7.08
N LEU A 148 3.02 2.82 -7.96
CA LEU A 148 4.44 2.98 -7.68
C LEU A 148 4.93 4.33 -8.20
N VAL A 149 5.46 5.16 -7.30
CA VAL A 149 6.06 6.45 -7.65
C VAL A 149 7.55 6.45 -7.31
N LYS A 150 8.36 6.99 -8.21
CA LYS A 150 9.77 7.26 -7.92
C LYS A 150 9.92 8.66 -7.35
N ARG A 151 10.54 8.77 -6.17
CA ARG A 151 10.89 10.08 -5.62
C ARG A 151 12.25 10.53 -6.15
N ALA A 152 12.37 11.82 -6.48
CA ALA A 152 13.67 12.42 -6.69
C ALA A 152 14.50 12.37 -5.40
N ALA A 153 15.81 12.12 -5.52
CA ALA A 153 16.73 12.15 -4.39
C ALA A 153 16.84 13.59 -3.83
N GLY A 154 17.02 13.70 -2.51
CA GLY A 154 17.18 14.99 -1.82
C GLY A 154 16.10 15.25 -0.77
N ASP A 155 16.01 16.51 -0.36
CA ASP A 155 15.11 16.94 0.71
C ASP A 155 13.65 16.70 0.34
N PHE A 156 12.88 16.18 1.30
CA PHE A 156 11.44 15.98 1.13
C PHE A 156 10.69 17.31 1.31
N THR A 157 10.32 17.92 0.20
CA THR A 157 9.65 19.23 0.21
C THR A 157 8.13 19.09 0.34
N LEU A 158 7.46 20.14 0.84
CA LEU A 158 5.99 20.20 0.91
C LEU A 158 5.32 20.03 -0.47
N ARG A 159 6.01 20.43 -1.55
CA ARG A 159 5.52 20.21 -2.92
C ARG A 159 5.46 18.72 -3.24
N GLN A 160 6.54 17.98 -2.95
CA GLN A 160 6.55 16.54 -3.15
C GLN A 160 5.52 15.83 -2.27
N GLU A 161 5.34 16.30 -1.02
CA GLU A 161 4.29 15.80 -0.12
C GLU A 161 2.89 16.00 -0.72
N ALA A 162 2.59 17.21 -1.21
CA ALA A 162 1.31 17.52 -1.84
C ALA A 162 1.04 16.66 -3.10
N GLU A 163 2.06 16.40 -3.92
CA GLU A 163 1.93 15.52 -5.09
C GLU A 163 1.66 14.07 -4.70
N LEU A 164 2.32 13.53 -3.67
CA LEU A 164 2.04 12.18 -3.20
C LEU A 164 0.63 12.06 -2.61
N ILE A 165 0.17 13.08 -1.87
CA ILE A 165 -1.21 13.14 -1.36
C ILE A 165 -2.21 13.22 -2.51
N ARG A 166 -1.90 13.98 -3.56
CA ARG A 166 -2.73 14.08 -4.76
C ARG A 166 -2.86 12.72 -5.45
N VAL A 167 -1.76 12.00 -5.65
CA VAL A 167 -1.77 10.65 -6.23
C VAL A 167 -2.58 9.69 -5.39
N THR A 168 -2.36 9.64 -4.06
CA THR A 168 -3.08 8.70 -3.18
C THR A 168 -4.58 9.01 -3.12
N THR A 169 -4.94 10.29 -3.03
CA THR A 169 -6.35 10.71 -2.90
C THR A 169 -7.12 10.52 -4.21
N LEU A 170 -6.50 10.85 -5.36
CA LEU A 170 -7.20 10.77 -6.65
C LEU A 170 -7.23 9.37 -7.24
N SER A 171 -6.20 8.55 -7.01
CA SER A 171 -6.18 7.16 -7.49
C SER A 171 -7.09 6.24 -6.69
N GLY A 172 -7.31 6.53 -5.41
CA GLY A 172 -7.97 5.60 -4.49
C GLY A 172 -7.15 4.34 -4.20
N ALA A 173 -5.95 4.22 -4.76
CA ALA A 173 -5.07 3.06 -4.65
C ALA A 173 -3.96 3.30 -3.61
N PRO A 174 -3.48 2.23 -2.94
CA PRO A 174 -2.30 2.29 -2.08
C PRO A 174 -1.06 2.80 -2.83
N LEU A 175 -0.27 3.67 -2.20
CA LEU A 175 0.96 4.21 -2.78
C LEU A 175 2.18 3.42 -2.32
N LEU A 176 3.06 3.08 -3.27
CA LEU A 176 4.40 2.54 -3.05
C LEU A 176 5.40 3.61 -3.50
N VAL A 177 6.38 3.94 -2.67
CA VAL A 177 7.34 5.02 -2.98
C VAL A 177 8.76 4.48 -2.99
N ILE A 178 9.47 4.68 -4.10
CA ILE A 178 10.90 4.38 -4.18
C ILE A 178 11.66 5.53 -3.51
N VAL A 179 12.45 5.19 -2.49
CA VAL A 179 13.28 6.13 -1.71
C VAL A 179 14.77 5.91 -1.98
N GLY A 180 15.65 6.64 -1.29
CA GLY A 180 17.08 6.37 -1.29
C GLY A 180 17.44 5.18 -0.38
N HIS A 181 18.70 4.71 -0.44
CA HIS A 181 19.19 3.58 0.37
C HIS A 181 19.12 3.82 1.88
N GLU A 182 19.16 5.08 2.33
CA GLU A 182 19.14 5.47 3.74
C GLU A 182 18.04 6.50 4.01
N PRO A 183 16.76 6.08 4.11
CA PRO A 183 15.68 7.00 4.42
C PRO A 183 15.76 7.46 5.88
N THR A 184 15.47 8.74 6.11
CA THR A 184 15.46 9.31 7.47
C THR A 184 14.13 9.07 8.18
N ALA A 185 14.12 9.10 9.53
CA ALA A 185 12.88 8.94 10.31
C ALA A 185 11.81 10.00 9.98
N SER A 186 12.23 11.23 9.68
CA SER A 186 11.35 12.33 9.27
C SER A 186 10.71 12.04 7.91
N GLU A 187 11.50 11.54 6.96
CA GLU A 187 11.01 11.17 5.63
C GLU A 187 9.96 10.05 5.72
N ILE A 188 10.26 8.99 6.46
CA ILE A 188 9.32 7.87 6.67
C ILE A 188 8.02 8.34 7.33
N ARG A 189 8.08 9.27 8.29
CA ARG A 189 6.87 9.87 8.89
C ARG A 189 6.05 10.62 7.86
N ALA A 190 6.70 11.43 7.05
CA ALA A 190 6.02 12.23 6.03
C ALA A 190 5.39 11.34 4.94
N LEU A 191 6.08 10.29 4.49
CA LEU A 191 5.53 9.28 3.56
C LEU A 191 4.32 8.54 4.13
N ARG A 192 4.38 8.17 5.41
CA ARG A 192 3.24 7.57 6.12
C ARG A 192 2.05 8.54 6.17
N ASP A 193 2.31 9.81 6.41
CA ASP A 193 1.28 10.84 6.52
C ASP A 193 0.68 11.20 5.14
N CYS A 194 1.39 10.94 4.03
CA CYS A 194 0.87 10.96 2.66
C CYS A 194 -0.07 9.80 2.33
N GLY A 195 -0.11 8.74 3.15
CA GLY A 195 -0.88 7.53 2.88
C GLY A 195 -0.11 6.45 2.11
N SER A 196 1.22 6.50 2.12
CA SER A 196 2.05 5.41 1.58
C SER A 196 1.79 4.10 2.33
N ALA A 197 1.60 3.02 1.57
CA ALA A 197 1.44 1.67 2.09
C ALA A 197 2.78 0.92 2.14
N ALA A 198 3.73 1.26 1.26
CA ALA A 198 5.05 0.67 1.27
C ALA A 198 6.15 1.67 0.88
N VAL A 199 7.32 1.46 1.48
CA VAL A 199 8.55 2.17 1.12
C VAL A 199 9.47 1.17 0.42
N VAL A 200 9.91 1.50 -0.79
CA VAL A 200 10.71 0.62 -1.64
C VAL A 200 12.15 1.12 -1.66
N LEU A 201 13.08 0.29 -1.21
CA LEU A 201 14.51 0.55 -1.33
C LEU A 201 14.97 0.31 -2.77
N PRO A 202 15.91 1.12 -3.28
CA PRO A 202 16.43 0.99 -4.63
C PRO A 202 17.34 -0.23 -4.78
N GLU A 203 17.71 -0.52 -6.04
CA GLU A 203 18.60 -1.65 -6.38
C GLU A 203 19.93 -1.56 -5.63
N GLY A 204 20.49 -2.73 -5.26
CA GLY A 204 21.77 -2.82 -4.55
C GLY A 204 21.70 -2.51 -3.06
N ALA A 205 20.51 -2.48 -2.45
CA ALA A 205 20.35 -2.37 -1.00
C ALA A 205 21.00 -3.58 -0.29
N THR A 206 21.83 -3.31 0.72
CA THR A 206 22.48 -4.35 1.51
C THR A 206 21.52 -4.94 2.54
N ALA A 207 21.82 -6.15 3.04
CA ALA A 207 21.03 -6.77 4.10
C ALA A 207 20.94 -5.90 5.37
N GLU A 208 22.01 -5.16 5.68
CA GLU A 208 22.05 -4.21 6.80
C GLU A 208 21.09 -3.04 6.59
N GLN A 209 21.01 -2.51 5.37
CA GLN A 209 20.07 -1.42 5.02
C GLN A 209 18.62 -1.88 5.08
N ILE A 210 18.34 -3.12 4.66
CA ILE A 210 16.99 -3.72 4.75
C ILE A 210 16.59 -3.88 6.23
N ALA A 211 17.48 -4.42 7.07
CA ALA A 211 17.24 -4.58 8.50
C ALA A 211 17.07 -3.21 9.21
N ALA A 212 17.89 -2.22 8.86
CA ALA A 212 17.79 -0.86 9.38
C ALA A 212 16.46 -0.18 8.95
N GLY A 213 16.07 -0.34 7.68
CA GLY A 213 14.80 0.14 7.16
C GLY A 213 13.61 -0.48 7.88
N GLN A 214 13.64 -1.79 8.13
CA GLN A 214 12.63 -2.47 8.94
C GLN A 214 12.55 -1.90 10.35
N ALA A 215 13.68 -1.71 11.03
CA ALA A 215 13.72 -1.15 12.38
C ALA A 215 13.16 0.28 12.40
N LEU A 216 13.47 1.07 11.37
CA LEU A 216 12.96 2.43 11.21
C LEU A 216 11.44 2.46 11.05
N LEU A 217 10.88 1.61 10.19
CA LEU A 217 9.42 1.49 10.01
C LEU A 217 8.69 1.09 11.30
N ARG A 218 9.29 0.20 12.10
CA ARG A 218 8.75 -0.18 13.43
C ARG A 218 8.85 0.97 14.44
N SER A 219 9.89 1.79 14.36
CA SER A 219 10.12 2.93 15.27
C SER A 219 9.12 4.07 15.06
N VAL A 220 8.78 4.36 13.80
CA VAL A 220 7.86 5.44 13.42
C VAL A 220 6.43 5.13 13.86
N GLY A 221 6.07 3.84 13.85
CA GLY A 221 4.79 3.34 14.32
C GLY A 221 3.61 3.77 13.44
N PRO A 222 2.43 3.15 13.64
CA PRO A 222 1.27 3.39 12.79
C PRO A 222 0.82 4.85 12.89
N ARG A 223 0.17 5.33 11.82
CA ARG A 223 -0.41 6.68 11.81
C ARG A 223 -1.43 6.78 12.94
N LYS A 224 -1.30 7.80 13.80
CA LYS A 224 -2.35 8.09 14.79
C LYS A 224 -3.57 8.58 14.01
N ARG A 225 -4.61 7.76 13.91
CA ARG A 225 -5.91 8.23 13.41
C ARG A 225 -6.30 9.45 14.22
N SER A 226 -6.46 10.58 13.56
CA SER A 226 -6.94 11.78 14.23
C SER A 226 -8.40 11.53 14.64
N ARG A 227 -8.78 12.02 15.82
CA ARG A 227 -10.11 11.80 16.44
C ARG A 227 -11.30 12.20 15.54
N ARG A 228 -11.06 12.94 14.45
CA ARG A 228 -12.08 13.35 13.45
C ARG A 228 -12.57 12.21 12.57
N GLU A 229 -11.74 11.20 12.28
CA GLU A 229 -12.11 10.09 11.37
C GLU A 229 -13.16 9.14 12.00
N GLY A 230 -13.37 9.22 13.32
CA GLY A 230 -14.46 8.53 14.03
C GLY A 230 -15.66 9.43 14.36
N ALA A 231 -15.63 10.71 13.99
CA ALA A 231 -16.71 11.66 14.26
C ALA A 231 -17.68 11.82 13.07
N GLU A 232 -17.41 11.15 11.95
CA GLU A 232 -18.30 11.09 10.77
C GLU A 232 -19.27 9.90 10.79
N ILE A 233 -19.47 9.26 11.94
CA ILE A 233 -20.73 8.55 12.14
C ILE A 233 -21.77 9.64 12.37
N ALA A 234 -22.48 10.01 11.30
CA ALA A 234 -23.69 10.80 11.41
C ALA A 234 -24.64 10.07 12.37
N LEU A 235 -24.66 10.50 13.63
CA LEU A 235 -25.70 10.15 14.58
C LEU A 235 -26.97 10.83 14.09
N VAL A 236 -27.69 10.15 13.19
CA VAL A 236 -29.04 10.56 12.83
C VAL A 236 -29.87 10.51 14.13
N PRO A 237 -30.58 11.60 14.50
CA PRO A 237 -31.52 11.55 15.62
C PRO A 237 -32.51 10.41 15.38
N SER A 238 -32.53 9.43 16.28
CA SER A 238 -33.56 8.40 16.27
C SER A 238 -34.90 9.08 16.58
N LEU A 239 -35.85 9.02 15.65
CA LEU A 239 -37.23 9.51 15.84
C LEU A 239 -37.97 8.80 16.99
N ALA A 240 -37.36 7.79 17.63
CA ALA A 240 -37.92 7.09 18.77
C ALA A 240 -38.02 7.95 20.06
N SER A 241 -37.42 9.15 20.10
CA SER A 241 -37.51 10.07 21.24
C SER A 241 -38.60 11.15 21.11
N LEU A 242 -39.45 11.11 20.09
CA LEU A 242 -40.66 11.94 20.01
C LEU A 242 -41.86 11.24 20.65
N HIS A 243 -41.76 10.91 21.94
CA HIS A 243 -42.95 10.82 22.79
C HIS A 243 -43.08 12.19 23.46
N ILE A 244 -43.88 13.03 22.83
CA ILE A 244 -44.35 14.29 23.39
C ILE A 244 -45.21 13.91 24.59
N HIS A 245 -44.78 14.34 25.78
CA HIS A 245 -45.64 14.45 26.95
C HIS A 245 -46.82 15.35 26.57
N GLU A 246 -48.03 14.80 26.49
CA GLU A 246 -49.26 15.60 26.62
C GLU A 246 -49.26 16.12 28.07
N GLU A 247 -49.01 17.41 28.25
CA GLU A 247 -49.18 18.13 29.50
C GLU A 247 -50.68 18.34 29.74
N ASP A 248 -51.10 18.02 30.97
CA ASP A 248 -52.45 18.24 31.51
C ASP A 248 -52.84 19.73 31.40
N GLU A 249 -53.95 20.02 30.72
CA GLU A 249 -54.60 21.34 30.72
C GLU A 249 -55.34 21.55 32.05
N GLU A 250 -54.76 22.31 32.97
CA GLU A 250 -55.49 22.92 34.10
C GLU A 250 -56.19 24.20 33.61
N GLU A 251 -57.52 24.14 33.44
CA GLU A 251 -58.39 25.31 33.27
C GLU A 251 -58.58 26.05 34.61
N GLU A 252 -57.87 27.16 34.80
CA GLU A 252 -58.27 28.23 35.73
C GLU A 252 -59.11 29.27 34.95
N GLU A 253 -60.44 29.20 35.03
CA GLU A 253 -61.32 30.33 34.74
C GLU A 253 -61.71 31.04 36.05
N GLU A 254 -61.09 32.20 36.27
CA GLU A 254 -61.52 33.23 37.22
C GLU A 254 -62.46 34.19 36.48
N PHE A 255 -63.75 34.27 36.84
CA PHE A 255 -64.61 35.48 36.85
C PHE A 255 -65.98 35.22 37.50
#